data_AF-K2R964-F1
#
_entry.id   AF-K2R964-F1
#
_cell.length_a   1.000
_cell.length_b   1.000
_cell.length_c   1.000
_cell.angle_alpha   90.00
_cell.angle_beta   90.00
_cell.angle_gamma   90.00
#
_symmetry.space_group_name_H-M   'P 1'
#
loop_
_entity.id
_entity.type
_entity.pdbx_description
1 polymer ?
#
loop_
_entity_poly.entity_id
_entity_poly.type
_entity_poly.pdbx_seq_one_letter_code
_entity_poly.pdbx_strand_id
1 'polypeptide(L)'
;MAASLTDVILEAADTAMPKLVPGAKAKPWWTDDLREVRKAMLRAQRLAIRNPSQENTNSYRSVKNSFFARAKDAKSSHWNAFLENETSSTIYKIMAYTKDSKVERIPQIRHLNNQY
;
A
#
# COMPACT_ATOMS: atom_id res chain seq x y z
N MET A 1 -24.06 -5.58 38.06
CA MET A 1 -22.94 -6.48 37.70
C MET A 1 -23.28 -7.24 36.40
N ALA A 2 -23.25 -6.56 35.25
CA ALA A 2 -23.53 -7.18 33.94
C ALA A 2 -22.38 -7.02 32.93
N ALA A 3 -21.42 -6.12 33.21
CA ALA A 3 -20.24 -5.90 32.37
C ALA A 3 -19.30 -7.13 32.31
N SER A 4 -19.22 -7.91 33.39
CA SER A 4 -18.26 -9.02 33.49
C SER A 4 -18.48 -10.14 32.47
N LEU A 5 -19.72 -10.49 32.13
CA LEU A 5 -19.97 -11.56 31.15
C LEU A 5 -19.74 -11.08 29.72
N THR A 6 -20.15 -9.85 29.41
CA THR A 6 -19.94 -9.27 28.08
C THR A 6 -18.46 -9.08 27.78
N ASP A 7 -17.67 -8.67 28.77
CA ASP A 7 -16.23 -8.47 28.61
C ASP A 7 -15.51 -9.80 28.34
N VAL A 8 -15.87 -10.86 29.08
CA VAL A 8 -15.31 -12.21 28.88
C VAL A 8 -15.68 -12.77 27.50
N ILE A 9 -16.92 -12.55 27.04
CA ILE A 9 -17.35 -12.98 25.70
C ILE A 9 -16.60 -12.20 24.61
N LEU A 10 -16.41 -10.89 24.78
CA LEU A 10 -15.68 -10.06 23.82
C LEU A 10 -14.19 -10.41 23.77
N GLU A 11 -13.57 -10.67 24.92
CA GLU A 11 -12.16 -11.10 25.00
C GLU A 11 -11.97 -12.49 24.37
N ALA A 12 -12.85 -13.43 24.66
CA ALA A 12 -12.83 -14.76 24.05
C ALA A 12 -13.04 -14.68 22.53
N ALA A 13 -13.96 -13.82 22.08
CA ALA A 13 -14.22 -13.58 20.67
C ALA A 13 -13.00 -12.95 19.97
N ASP A 14 -12.36 -11.96 20.59
CA ASP A 14 -11.16 -11.30 20.06
C ASP A 14 -9.96 -12.26 20.00
N THR A 15 -9.86 -13.20 20.93
CA THR A 15 -8.79 -14.20 20.98
C THR A 15 -9.02 -15.33 19.97
N ALA A 16 -10.26 -15.80 19.84
CA ALA A 16 -10.62 -16.91 18.97
C ALA A 16 -10.76 -16.50 17.49
N MET A 17 -11.15 -15.26 17.21
CA MET A 17 -11.40 -14.79 15.85
C MET A 17 -10.27 -13.89 15.35
N PRO A 18 -9.47 -14.33 14.35
CA PRO A 18 -8.50 -13.44 13.72
C PRO A 18 -9.24 -12.31 12.99
N LYS A 19 -9.10 -11.09 13.50
CA LYS A 19 -9.81 -9.88 13.01
C LYS A 19 -9.57 -9.59 11.52
N LEU A 20 -8.42 -9.99 10.99
CA LEU A 20 -8.10 -9.86 9.57
C LEU A 20 -6.99 -10.86 9.22
N VAL A 21 -7.25 -11.81 8.32
CA VAL A 21 -6.18 -12.63 7.72
C VAL A 21 -5.81 -11.97 6.40
N PRO A 22 -4.59 -11.42 6.25
CA PRO A 22 -4.13 -10.91 4.97
C PRO A 22 -4.17 -12.04 3.95
N GLY A 23 -4.92 -11.88 2.86
CA GLY A 23 -4.94 -12.87 1.78
C GLY A 23 -3.55 -13.07 1.16
N ALA A 24 -3.37 -14.14 0.38
CA ALA A 24 -2.07 -14.54 -0.18
C ALA A 24 -1.31 -13.46 -0.99
N LYS A 25 -1.99 -12.38 -1.41
CA LYS A 25 -1.43 -11.25 -2.17
C LYS A 25 -1.51 -9.92 -1.41
N ALA A 26 -1.77 -9.95 -0.11
CA ALA A 26 -1.77 -8.75 0.71
C ALA A 26 -0.37 -8.16 0.75
N LYS A 27 -0.28 -6.83 0.71
CA LYS A 27 0.98 -6.09 0.79
C LYS A 27 1.35 -5.96 2.26
N PRO A 28 2.43 -6.60 2.76
CA PRO A 28 2.73 -6.58 4.19
C PRO A 28 3.09 -5.18 4.72
N TRP A 29 3.63 -4.31 3.86
CA TRP A 29 3.90 -2.90 4.16
C TRP A 29 2.65 -2.00 4.18
N TRP A 30 1.45 -2.54 3.91
CA TRP A 30 0.21 -1.79 3.91
C TRP A 30 -0.40 -1.72 5.31
N THR A 31 -0.14 -0.61 6.01
CA THR A 31 -0.61 -0.36 7.37
C THR A 31 -1.95 0.39 7.41
N ASP A 32 -2.65 0.34 8.54
CA ASP A 32 -3.88 1.11 8.75
C ASP A 32 -3.65 2.63 8.66
N ASP A 33 -2.48 3.12 9.09
CA ASP A 33 -2.08 4.52 8.91
C ASP A 33 -2.06 4.93 7.44
N LEU A 34 -1.48 4.09 6.56
CA LEU A 34 -1.49 4.33 5.12
C LEU A 34 -2.89 4.30 4.54
N ARG A 35 -3.77 3.45 5.09
CA ARG A 35 -5.18 3.38 4.70
C ARG A 35 -5.90 4.69 5.04
N GLU A 36 -5.69 5.24 6.22
CA GLU A 36 -6.31 6.50 6.64
C GLU A 36 -5.80 7.69 5.82
N VAL A 37 -4.48 7.77 5.59
CA VAL A 37 -3.89 8.82 4.74
C VAL A 37 -4.39 8.70 3.29
N ARG A 38 -4.54 7.48 2.76
CA ARG A 38 -5.15 7.26 1.43
C ARG A 38 -6.61 7.72 1.40
N LYS A 39 -7.40 7.43 2.43
CA LYS A 39 -8.80 7.91 2.52
C LYS A 39 -8.85 9.44 2.53
N ALA A 40 -7.98 10.10 3.31
CA ALA A 40 -7.88 11.54 3.35
C ALA A 40 -7.52 12.13 1.97
N MET A 41 -6.55 11.53 1.27
CA MET A 41 -6.19 11.92 -0.10
C MET A 41 -7.38 11.81 -1.07
N LEU A 42 -8.12 10.69 -1.04
CA LEU A 42 -9.28 10.49 -1.91
C LEU A 42 -10.43 11.46 -1.58
N ARG A 43 -10.61 11.84 -0.31
CA ARG A 43 -11.55 12.90 0.09
C ARG A 43 -11.14 14.25 -0.51
N ALA A 44 -9.88 14.64 -0.34
CA ALA A 44 -9.36 15.89 -0.89
C ALA A 44 -9.43 15.91 -2.44
N GLN A 45 -9.14 14.78 -3.10
CA GLN A 45 -9.28 14.65 -4.54
C GLN A 45 -10.72 14.91 -5.00
N ARG A 46 -11.70 14.25 -4.37
CA ARG A 46 -13.12 14.44 -4.71
C ARG A 46 -13.57 15.87 -4.49
N LEU A 47 -13.11 16.52 -3.41
CA LEU A 47 -13.41 17.92 -3.15
C LEU A 47 -12.82 18.84 -4.22
N ALA A 48 -11.56 18.64 -4.61
CA ALA A 48 -10.90 19.42 -5.66
C ALA A 48 -11.56 19.25 -7.04
N ILE A 49 -12.09 18.05 -7.35
CA ILE A 49 -12.85 17.80 -8.58
C ILE A 49 -14.21 18.48 -8.53
N ARG A 50 -14.93 18.37 -7.40
CA ARG A 50 -16.29 18.91 -7.25
C ARG A 50 -16.29 20.44 -7.20
N ASN A 51 -15.34 21.02 -6.47
CA ASN A 51 -15.19 22.45 -6.24
C ASN A 51 -13.76 22.86 -6.60
N PRO A 52 -13.45 23.10 -7.89
CA PRO A 52 -12.11 23.45 -8.33
C PRO A 52 -11.73 24.87 -7.89
N SER A 53 -11.15 24.97 -6.69
CA SER A 53 -10.52 26.19 -6.18
C SER A 53 -9.01 25.98 -6.05
N GLN A 54 -8.26 27.08 -6.03
CA GLN A 54 -6.81 27.03 -5.82
C GLN A 54 -6.47 26.39 -4.47
N GLU A 55 -7.25 26.70 -3.43
CA GLU A 55 -7.12 26.13 -2.09
C GLU A 55 -7.35 24.61 -2.09
N ASN A 56 -8.46 24.14 -2.67
CA ASN A 56 -8.78 22.71 -2.72
C ASN A 56 -7.74 21.93 -3.53
N THR A 57 -7.25 22.52 -4.62
CA THR A 57 -6.21 21.93 -5.46
C THR A 57 -4.89 21.82 -4.70
N ASN A 58 -4.49 22.86 -3.98
CA ASN A 58 -3.27 22.88 -3.17
C ASN A 58 -3.37 21.90 -2.00
N SER A 59 -4.52 21.85 -1.32
CA SER A 59 -4.80 20.89 -0.25
C SER A 59 -4.67 19.44 -0.75
N TYR A 60 -5.28 19.11 -1.89
CA TYR A 60 -5.13 17.80 -2.51
C TYR A 60 -3.66 17.48 -2.85
N ARG A 61 -2.93 18.42 -3.46
CA ARG A 61 -1.50 18.24 -3.79
C ARG A 61 -0.66 17.95 -2.53
N SER A 62 -0.90 18.69 -1.45
CA SER A 62 -0.21 18.49 -0.17
C SER A 62 -0.47 17.09 0.40
N VAL A 63 -1.74 16.70 0.52
CA VAL A 63 -2.12 15.38 1.06
C VAL A 63 -1.63 14.24 0.15
N LYS A 64 -1.66 14.44 -1.17
CA LYS A 64 -1.12 13.49 -2.15
C LYS A 64 0.38 13.27 -1.94
N ASN A 65 1.16 14.34 -1.80
CA ASN A 65 2.61 14.24 -1.58
C ASN A 65 2.91 13.54 -0.25
N SER A 66 2.19 13.89 0.83
CA SER A 66 2.30 13.22 2.13
C SER A 66 1.99 11.73 2.03
N PHE A 67 0.94 11.33 1.31
CA PHE A 67 0.60 9.92 1.09
C PHE A 67 1.75 9.17 0.39
N PHE A 68 2.27 9.71 -0.71
CA PHE A 68 3.35 9.05 -1.45
C PHE A 68 4.67 8.98 -0.67
N ALA A 69 4.98 10.01 0.13
CA ALA A 69 6.13 10.00 1.03
C ALA A 69 5.99 8.87 2.06
N ARG A 70 4.88 8.81 2.81
CA ARG A 70 4.63 7.75 3.79
C ARG A 70 4.61 6.36 3.16
N ALA A 71 4.06 6.22 1.96
CA ALA A 71 4.04 4.94 1.25
C ALA A 71 5.43 4.50 0.78
N LYS A 72 6.32 5.44 0.48
CA LYS A 72 7.73 5.16 0.20
C LYS A 72 8.43 4.71 1.48
N ASP A 73 8.25 5.45 2.57
CA ASP A 73 8.88 5.15 3.85
C ASP A 73 8.44 3.78 4.37
N ALA A 74 7.14 3.47 4.36
CA ALA A 74 6.61 2.18 4.80
C ALA A 74 7.19 1.00 3.99
N LYS A 75 7.36 1.17 2.67
CA LYS A 75 8.02 0.14 1.85
C LYS A 75 9.48 -0.01 2.23
N SER A 76 10.22 1.08 2.36
CA SER A 76 11.63 1.07 2.73
C SER A 76 11.84 0.46 4.12
N SER A 77 11.06 0.87 5.12
CA SER A 77 11.10 0.32 6.48
C SER A 77 10.76 -1.17 6.49
N HIS A 78 9.72 -1.59 5.77
CA HIS A 78 9.40 -3.01 5.64
C HIS A 78 10.53 -3.80 4.99
N TRP A 79 11.19 -3.22 3.98
CA TRP A 79 12.30 -3.86 3.29
C TRP A 79 13.55 -3.96 4.16
N ASN A 80 13.89 -2.91 4.90
CA ASN A 80 14.97 -2.94 5.87
C ASN A 80 14.70 -3.97 6.98
N ALA A 81 13.48 -3.97 7.55
CA ALA A 81 13.10 -4.94 8.57
C ALA A 81 13.12 -6.39 8.05
N PHE A 82 12.77 -6.61 6.79
CA PHE A 82 12.88 -7.92 6.15
C PHE A 82 14.35 -8.36 6.04
N LEU A 83 15.24 -7.46 5.61
CA LEU A 83 16.68 -7.72 5.48
C LEU A 83 17.37 -7.95 6.83
N GLU A 84 16.95 -7.22 7.88
CA GLU A 84 17.51 -7.33 9.23
C GLU A 84 17.17 -8.66 9.92
N ASN A 85 16.04 -9.27 9.59
CA ASN A 85 15.56 -10.51 10.23
C ASN A 85 15.88 -11.78 9.42
N GLU A 86 16.84 -11.73 8.48
CA GLU A 86 17.09 -12.85 7.59
C GLU A 86 17.85 -14.02 8.20
N THR A 87 17.30 -15.22 7.99
CA THR A 87 17.99 -16.52 8.12
C THR A 87 18.63 -16.92 6.79
N SER A 88 19.67 -17.78 6.78
CA SER A 88 20.34 -18.27 5.56
C SER A 88 19.42 -18.84 4.46
N SER A 89 18.20 -19.29 4.80
CA SER A 89 17.22 -19.78 3.82
C SER A 89 16.50 -18.67 3.04
N THR A 90 16.53 -17.43 3.54
CA THR A 90 15.80 -16.28 3.00
C THR A 90 16.64 -15.49 1.98
N ILE A 91 17.97 -15.63 2.06
CA ILE A 91 18.95 -15.00 1.15
C ILE A 91 18.62 -15.28 -0.32
N TYR A 92 18.22 -16.52 -0.67
CA TYR A 92 17.85 -16.87 -2.04
C TYR A 92 16.61 -16.10 -2.53
N LYS A 93 15.68 -15.75 -1.63
CA LYS A 93 14.52 -14.90 -1.95
C LYS A 93 14.94 -13.45 -2.15
N ILE A 94 15.84 -12.88 -1.34
CA ILE A 94 16.41 -11.54 -1.62
C ILE A 94 17.01 -11.54 -3.01
N MET A 95 17.92 -12.47 -3.28
CA MET A 95 18.66 -12.52 -4.55
C MET A 95 17.72 -12.59 -5.75
N ALA A 96 16.61 -13.32 -5.63
CA ALA A 96 15.58 -13.36 -6.67
C ALA A 96 14.85 -12.01 -6.85
N TYR A 97 14.60 -11.28 -5.76
CA TYR A 97 13.92 -9.98 -5.79
C TYR A 97 14.81 -8.82 -6.22
N THR A 98 16.11 -8.87 -5.95
CA THR A 98 17.08 -7.81 -6.28
C THR A 98 17.81 -8.04 -7.59
N LYS A 99 17.69 -9.22 -8.20
CA LYS A 99 18.28 -9.50 -9.52
C LYS A 99 17.68 -8.57 -10.57
N ASP A 100 18.56 -7.82 -11.24
CA ASP A 100 18.17 -7.00 -12.38
C ASP A 100 17.50 -7.86 -13.45
N SER A 101 16.22 -7.59 -13.70
CA SER A 101 15.47 -8.19 -14.80
C SER A 101 15.60 -7.31 -16.03
N LYS A 102 16.39 -7.75 -17.00
CA LYS A 102 16.44 -7.13 -18.33
C LYS A 102 15.17 -7.52 -19.08
N VAL A 103 14.07 -6.81 -18.83
CA VAL A 103 12.88 -6.91 -19.68
C VAL A 103 13.13 -6.04 -20.91
N GLU A 104 13.53 -6.68 -22.02
CA GLU A 104 13.60 -5.98 -23.30
C GLU A 104 12.20 -5.50 -23.69
N ARG A 105 12.09 -4.21 -24.03
CA ARG A 105 10.83 -3.66 -24.53
C ARG A 105 10.51 -4.31 -25.87
N ILE A 106 9.35 -4.96 -25.95
CA ILE A 106 8.81 -5.42 -27.23
C ILE A 106 8.65 -4.19 -28.14
N PRO A 107 9.29 -4.16 -29.33
CA PRO A 107 9.18 -3.02 -30.23
C PRO A 107 7.74 -2.85 -30.73
N GLN A 108 7.34 -1.60 -30.98
CA GLN A 108 6.02 -1.31 -31.56
C GLN A 108 5.93 -1.84 -32.99
N ILE A 109 4.84 -2.52 -33.32
CA ILE A 109 4.53 -2.96 -34.68
C ILE A 109 4.33 -1.72 -35.55
N ARG A 110 5.16 -1.54 -36.58
CA ARG A 110 5.03 -0.46 -37.55
C ARG A 110 4.01 -0.88 -38.61
N HIS A 111 2.87 -0.20 -38.68
CA HIS A 111 1.97 -0.34 -39.83
C HIS A 111 2.57 0.39 -41.03
N LEU A 112 2.67 -0.28 -42.18
CA LEU A 112 3.03 0.36 -43.44
C LEU A 112 1.83 1.19 -43.90
N ASN A 113 1.96 2.52 -43.89
CA ASN A 113 0.94 3.40 -44.43
C ASN A 113 0.92 3.25 -45.96
N ASN A 114 -0.05 2.51 -46.48
CA ASN A 114 -0.32 2.44 -47.91
C ASN A 114 -1.09 3.73 -48.29
N GLN A 115 -0.39 4.71 -48.85
CA GLN A 115 -1.03 5.85 -49.50
C GLN A 115 -1.38 5.45 -50.93
N TYR A 116 -2.68 5.43 -51.24
CA TYR A 116 -3.22 5.46 -52.60
C TYR A 116 -3.72 6.86 -52.91
#